data_AF-A0A7S2Y303-F1
#
_entry.id   AF-A0A7S2Y303-F1
#
_cell.length_a   1.000
_cell.length_b   1.000
_cell.length_c   1.000
_cell.angle_alpha   90.00
_cell.angle_beta   90.00
_cell.angle_gamma   90.00
#
_symmetry.space_group_name_H-M   'P 1'
#
loop_
_entity.id
_entity.type
_entity.pdbx_description
1 polymer ?
#
loop_
_entity_poly.entity_id
_entity_poly.type
_entity_poly.pdbx_seq_one_letter_code
_entity_poly.pdbx_strand_id
1 'polypeptide(L)'
;KRRKLDISASLMASIAKSSSQRPTGPKKNTKKTEYIKMKDHTPSEQAEVVQKWHSLLQKEDRPYTLEDFRFQILVAARIHARCQESTVRHAMRTLHQTMPITVSHMATCDTEEFANAIKNLQFYSTKAKQIQTAAQQIQTLHQSQVPETEEELLKIMGIGPVLADLLAFVNTREIHTNGFHATD
;
A
#
# COMPACT_ATOMS: atom_id res chain seq x y z
N LYS A 1 -17.94 -21.06 -17.20
CA LYS A 1 -17.60 -19.64 -16.91
C LYS A 1 -16.30 -19.58 -16.12
N ARG A 2 -15.14 -19.42 -16.78
CA ARG A 2 -13.87 -19.16 -16.08
C ARG A 2 -14.01 -17.79 -15.43
N ARG A 3 -13.97 -17.71 -14.10
CA ARG A 3 -13.93 -16.43 -13.38
C ARG A 3 -12.68 -15.70 -13.89
N LYS A 4 -12.84 -14.54 -14.55
CA LYS A 4 -11.71 -13.60 -14.72
C LYS A 4 -11.15 -13.40 -13.31
N LEU A 5 -9.92 -13.83 -13.08
CA LEU A 5 -9.27 -13.63 -11.81
C LEU A 5 -9.02 -12.13 -11.70
N ASP A 6 -9.63 -11.46 -10.72
CA ASP A 6 -9.38 -10.04 -10.46
C ASP A 6 -7.87 -9.86 -10.23
N ILE A 7 -7.24 -9.07 -11.10
CA ILE A 7 -5.78 -8.84 -11.11
C ILE A 7 -5.33 -8.26 -9.78
N SER A 8 -6.16 -7.38 -9.21
CA SER A 8 -5.90 -6.87 -7.87
C SER A 8 -5.98 -7.97 -6.83
N ALA A 9 -6.96 -8.87 -6.89
CA ALA A 9 -7.03 -9.99 -5.96
C ALA A 9 -5.80 -10.93 -6.09
N SER A 10 -5.31 -11.15 -7.30
CA SER A 10 -4.09 -11.92 -7.58
C SER A 10 -2.82 -11.24 -7.03
N LEU A 11 -2.70 -9.93 -7.24
CA LEU A 11 -1.62 -9.10 -6.73
C LEU A 11 -1.63 -9.09 -5.19
N MET A 12 -2.79 -8.89 -4.57
CA MET A 12 -2.94 -8.92 -3.11
C MET A 12 -2.59 -10.28 -2.52
N ALA A 13 -2.95 -11.37 -3.20
CA ALA A 13 -2.56 -12.72 -2.80
C ALA A 13 -1.04 -12.92 -2.90
N SER A 14 -0.37 -12.29 -3.87
CA SER A 14 1.08 -12.33 -4.03
C SER A 14 1.80 -11.52 -2.94
N ILE A 15 1.32 -10.30 -2.64
CA ILE A 15 1.83 -9.45 -1.53
C ILE A 15 1.68 -10.18 -0.19
N ALA A 16 0.55 -10.85 0.04
CA ALA A 16 0.31 -11.64 1.23
C ALA A 16 1.31 -12.81 1.40
N LYS A 17 1.74 -13.45 0.30
CA LYS A 17 2.69 -14.56 0.33
C LYS A 17 4.13 -14.11 0.59
N SER A 18 4.56 -12.99 0.00
CA SER A 18 5.93 -12.48 0.16
C SER A 18 6.24 -12.00 1.58
N SER A 19 5.23 -11.59 2.35
CA SER A 19 5.40 -11.09 3.73
C SER A 19 5.59 -12.20 4.80
N SER A 20 5.76 -13.47 4.41
CA SER A 20 5.84 -14.61 5.35
C SER A 20 7.27 -14.98 5.72
N GLN A 21 7.72 -14.63 6.93
CA GLN A 21 8.82 -15.32 7.62
C GLN A 21 8.23 -16.35 8.59
N ARG A 22 8.02 -17.59 8.14
CA ARG A 22 7.91 -18.78 9.00
C ARG A 22 8.16 -20.04 8.15
N PRO A 23 9.14 -20.89 8.50
CA PRO A 23 9.13 -22.28 8.06
C PRO A 23 8.24 -23.10 9.01
N THR A 24 7.47 -24.04 8.45
CA THR A 24 7.15 -25.40 8.97
C THR A 24 5.74 -25.86 8.58
N GLY A 25 5.68 -27.01 7.89
CA GLY A 25 4.46 -27.72 7.53
C GLY A 25 4.51 -28.30 6.10
N PRO A 26 4.03 -29.53 5.87
CA PRO A 26 4.16 -30.21 4.58
C PRO A 26 3.40 -29.43 3.49
N LYS A 27 4.11 -29.11 2.40
CA LYS A 27 3.61 -28.28 1.30
C LYS A 27 2.47 -29.01 0.57
N LYS A 28 1.22 -28.58 0.78
CA LYS A 28 0.10 -28.95 -0.11
C LYS A 28 0.36 -28.37 -1.51
N ASN A 29 0.26 -29.23 -2.52
CA ASN A 29 0.53 -28.94 -3.92
C ASN A 29 -0.51 -27.95 -4.47
N THR A 30 -0.28 -26.66 -4.26
CA THR A 30 -1.10 -25.56 -4.77
C THR A 30 -0.44 -25.04 -6.05
N LYS A 31 -1.18 -24.99 -7.17
CA LYS A 31 -0.70 -24.41 -8.43
C LYS A 31 -0.09 -23.03 -8.12
N LYS A 32 1.21 -22.89 -8.37
CA LYS A 32 1.98 -21.68 -8.10
C LYS A 32 1.54 -20.63 -9.13
N THR A 33 0.54 -19.81 -8.79
CA THR A 33 0.23 -18.63 -9.61
C THR A 33 1.45 -17.73 -9.54
N GLU A 34 2.16 -17.61 -10.65
CA GLU A 34 3.33 -16.75 -10.80
C GLU A 34 2.89 -15.29 -10.79
N TYR A 35 3.68 -14.44 -10.15
CA TYR A 35 3.42 -13.01 -10.11
C TYR A 35 3.80 -12.40 -11.47
N ILE A 36 2.87 -11.66 -12.07
CA ILE A 36 3.09 -10.91 -13.32
C ILE A 36 3.37 -9.46 -12.95
N LYS A 37 4.52 -8.91 -13.38
CA LYS A 37 4.90 -7.51 -13.11
C LYS A 37 3.95 -6.54 -13.78
N MET A 38 3.75 -5.36 -13.18
CA MET A 38 2.80 -4.35 -13.67
C MET A 38 3.00 -4.00 -15.14
N LYS A 39 4.26 -3.85 -15.57
CA LYS A 39 4.63 -3.56 -16.97
C LYS A 39 4.19 -4.62 -17.98
N ASP A 40 3.95 -5.86 -17.54
CA ASP A 40 3.61 -6.99 -18.39
C ASP A 40 2.09 -7.23 -18.48
N HIS A 41 1.27 -6.43 -17.77
CA HIS A 41 -0.19 -6.42 -17.94
C HIS A 41 -0.61 -5.52 -19.11
N THR A 42 -1.83 -5.70 -19.61
CA THR A 42 -2.37 -4.81 -20.66
C THR A 42 -2.63 -3.40 -20.11
N PRO A 43 -2.65 -2.35 -20.96
CA PRO A 43 -2.94 -0.99 -20.52
C PRO A 43 -4.29 -0.84 -19.80
N SER A 44 -5.31 -1.60 -20.22
CA SER A 44 -6.62 -1.59 -19.56
C SER A 44 -6.54 -2.13 -18.13
N GLU A 45 -5.81 -3.23 -17.94
CA GLU A 45 -5.63 -3.86 -16.63
C GLU A 45 -4.78 -2.97 -15.70
N GLN A 46 -3.74 -2.34 -16.25
CA GLN A 46 -2.94 -1.33 -15.55
C GLN A 46 -3.81 -0.16 -15.05
N ALA A 47 -4.68 0.37 -15.91
CA ALA A 47 -5.59 1.46 -15.56
C ALA A 47 -6.58 1.05 -14.45
N GLU A 48 -7.14 -0.17 -14.50
CA GLU A 48 -8.02 -0.70 -13.46
C GLU A 48 -7.29 -0.78 -12.10
N VAL A 49 -6.03 -1.22 -12.10
CA VAL A 49 -5.21 -1.27 -10.88
C VAL A 49 -4.97 0.13 -10.32
N VAL A 50 -4.58 1.09 -11.16
CA VAL A 50 -4.39 2.50 -10.74
C VAL A 50 -5.68 3.06 -10.15
N GLN A 51 -6.82 2.95 -10.86
CA GLN A 51 -8.11 3.44 -10.38
C GLN A 51 -8.50 2.83 -9.03
N LYS A 52 -8.29 1.53 -8.87
CA LYS A 52 -8.60 0.83 -7.62
C LYS A 52 -7.78 1.37 -6.46
N TRP A 53 -6.46 1.51 -6.62
CA TRP A 53 -5.60 1.98 -5.53
C TRP A 53 -5.90 3.44 -5.17
N HIS A 54 -6.13 4.29 -6.17
CA HIS A 54 -6.51 5.68 -5.94
C HIS A 54 -7.89 5.83 -5.30
N SER A 55 -8.82 4.90 -5.54
CA SER A 55 -10.12 4.88 -4.86
C SER A 55 -10.06 4.62 -3.35
N LEU A 56 -8.89 4.25 -2.80
CA LEU A 56 -8.68 4.13 -1.35
C LEU A 56 -8.38 5.48 -0.68
N LEU A 57 -7.97 6.48 -1.47
CA LEU A 57 -7.78 7.84 -1.00
C LEU A 57 -9.14 8.50 -0.76
N GLN A 58 -9.29 9.16 0.38
CA GLN A 58 -10.46 9.98 0.66
C GLN A 58 -10.15 11.43 0.31
N LYS A 59 -11.03 12.06 -0.49
CA LYS A 59 -11.05 13.52 -0.62
C LYS A 59 -11.61 14.05 0.70
N GLU A 60 -10.76 14.65 1.52
CA GLU A 60 -11.11 15.21 2.82
C GLU A 60 -10.89 16.72 2.86
N ASP A 61 -11.47 17.36 3.88
CA ASP A 61 -11.31 18.80 4.15
C ASP A 61 -9.88 19.16 4.63
N ARG A 62 -9.02 18.18 4.90
CA ARG A 62 -7.62 18.42 5.28
C ARG A 62 -6.80 18.79 4.03
N PRO A 63 -5.97 19.84 4.07
CA PRO A 63 -5.15 20.25 2.93
C PRO A 63 -3.95 19.30 2.76
N TYR A 64 -4.17 18.16 2.09
CA TYR A 64 -3.11 17.23 1.75
C TYR A 64 -2.35 17.68 0.51
N THR A 65 -1.03 17.59 0.58
CA THR A 65 -0.15 17.75 -0.58
C THR A 65 -0.14 16.49 -1.43
N LEU A 66 0.42 16.59 -2.64
CA LEU A 66 0.63 15.43 -3.50
C LEU A 66 1.45 14.34 -2.81
N GLU A 67 2.49 14.70 -2.05
CA GLU A 67 3.31 13.73 -1.32
C GLU A 67 2.56 13.06 -0.15
N ASP A 68 1.62 13.78 0.47
CA ASP A 68 0.75 13.16 1.49
C ASP A 68 -0.14 12.08 0.88
N PHE A 69 -0.72 12.33 -0.29
CA PHE A 69 -1.50 11.31 -1.01
C PHE A 69 -0.63 10.12 -1.44
N ARG A 70 0.60 10.39 -1.90
CA ARG A 70 1.55 9.31 -2.23
C ARG A 70 1.90 8.46 -1.01
N PHE A 71 2.08 9.10 0.15
CA PHE A 71 2.33 8.39 1.39
C PHE A 71 1.09 7.61 1.88
N GLN A 72 -0.11 8.15 1.69
CA GLN A 72 -1.37 7.45 1.98
C GLN A 72 -1.54 6.18 1.15
N ILE A 73 -1.18 6.18 -0.13
CA ILE A 73 -1.18 4.96 -0.97
C ILE A 73 -0.20 3.92 -0.40
N LEU A 74 1.00 4.33 0.03
CA LEU A 74 1.97 3.43 0.65
C LEU A 74 1.42 2.81 1.94
N VAL A 75 0.80 3.62 2.81
CA VAL A 75 0.14 3.17 4.04
C VAL A 75 -0.97 2.18 3.70
N ALA A 76 -1.88 2.55 2.78
CA ALA A 76 -2.97 1.70 2.31
C ALA A 76 -2.44 0.35 1.82
N ALA A 77 -1.37 0.36 1.02
CA ALA A 77 -0.80 -0.87 0.48
C ALA A 77 -0.16 -1.75 1.55
N ARG A 78 0.49 -1.12 2.54
CA ARG A 78 1.08 -1.83 3.66
C ARG A 78 0.05 -2.48 4.57
N ILE A 79 -1.06 -1.80 4.82
CA ILE A 79 -2.16 -2.33 5.63
C ILE A 79 -3.03 -3.32 4.85
N HIS A 80 -3.03 -3.29 3.52
CA HIS A 80 -3.80 -4.22 2.70
C HIS A 80 -3.25 -5.66 2.69
N ALA A 81 -1.95 -5.84 2.90
CA ALA A 81 -1.34 -7.18 2.92
C ALA A 81 -2.08 -8.11 3.90
N ARG A 82 -2.63 -9.23 3.41
CA ARG A 82 -3.42 -10.22 4.21
C ARG A 82 -4.68 -9.66 4.87
N CYS A 83 -5.30 -8.63 4.29
CA CYS A 83 -6.56 -8.06 4.78
C CYS A 83 -7.58 -7.98 3.65
N GLN A 84 -8.87 -8.07 3.99
CA GLN A 84 -9.95 -7.84 3.03
C GLN A 84 -10.04 -6.34 2.73
N GLU A 85 -10.31 -6.00 1.47
CA GLU A 85 -10.39 -4.61 1.02
C GLU A 85 -11.43 -3.79 1.80
N SER A 86 -12.57 -4.39 2.13
CA SER A 86 -13.61 -3.73 2.95
C SER A 86 -13.08 -3.31 4.33
N THR A 87 -12.27 -4.18 4.97
CA THR A 87 -11.63 -3.90 6.27
C THR A 87 -10.54 -2.82 6.12
N VAL A 88 -9.82 -2.81 5.00
CA VAL A 88 -8.80 -1.80 4.69
C VAL A 88 -9.45 -0.44 4.46
N ARG A 89 -10.54 -0.35 3.69
CA ARG A 89 -11.30 0.88 3.49
C ARG A 89 -11.83 1.43 4.82
N HIS A 90 -12.33 0.56 5.69
CA HIS A 90 -12.73 0.96 7.03
C HIS A 90 -11.56 1.52 7.85
N ALA A 91 -10.41 0.84 7.84
CA ALA A 91 -9.21 1.30 8.54
C ALA A 91 -8.71 2.65 8.01
N MET A 92 -8.67 2.85 6.68
CA MET A 92 -8.31 4.13 6.08
C MET A 92 -9.26 5.24 6.53
N ARG A 93 -10.58 5.02 6.51
CA ARG A 93 -11.57 5.98 7.03
C ARG A 93 -11.34 6.33 8.49
N THR A 94 -11.10 5.33 9.35
CA THR A 94 -10.81 5.58 10.76
C THR A 94 -9.56 6.44 10.90
N LEU A 95 -8.46 6.11 10.22
CA LEU A 95 -7.22 6.88 10.26
C LEU A 95 -7.43 8.34 9.85
N HIS A 96 -8.11 8.55 8.73
CA HIS A 96 -8.45 9.86 8.21
C HIS A 96 -9.29 10.71 9.19
N GLN A 97 -10.18 10.08 9.95
CA GLN A 97 -10.97 10.74 10.98
C GLN A 97 -10.16 11.05 12.25
N THR A 98 -9.17 10.22 12.59
CA THR A 98 -8.48 10.33 13.88
C THR A 98 -7.13 11.03 13.81
N MET A 99 -6.42 11.00 12.68
CA MET A 99 -5.03 11.50 12.60
C MET A 99 -4.57 11.86 11.18
N PRO A 100 -3.58 12.76 11.02
CA PRO A 100 -2.97 13.02 9.71
C PRO A 100 -2.16 11.83 9.20
N ILE A 101 -2.43 11.36 7.98
CA ILE A 101 -1.61 10.32 7.33
C ILE A 101 -0.50 11.00 6.50
N THR A 102 0.48 11.58 7.19
CA THR A 102 1.65 12.23 6.57
C THR A 102 2.94 11.58 7.05
N VAL A 103 4.03 11.74 6.28
CA VAL A 103 5.35 11.20 6.68
C VAL A 103 5.78 11.77 8.03
N SER A 104 5.67 13.09 8.20
CA SER A 104 6.08 13.78 9.42
C SER A 104 5.30 13.29 10.64
N HIS A 105 3.98 13.15 10.53
CA HIS A 105 3.16 12.70 11.63
C HIS A 105 3.41 11.21 11.94
N MET A 106 3.44 10.34 10.94
CA MET A 106 3.66 8.91 11.15
C MET A 106 5.08 8.58 11.66
N ALA A 107 6.08 9.41 11.37
CA ALA A 107 7.44 9.20 11.87
C ALA A 107 7.54 9.37 13.40
N THR A 108 6.66 10.18 14.00
CA THR A 108 6.68 10.53 15.44
C THR A 108 5.42 10.14 16.20
N CYS A 109 4.37 9.66 15.52
CA CYS A 109 3.10 9.23 16.12
C CYS A 109 3.35 8.10 17.13
N ASP A 110 2.54 8.05 18.19
CA ASP A 110 2.54 6.91 19.10
C ASP A 110 2.13 5.64 18.34
N THR A 111 3.03 4.65 18.33
CA THR A 111 2.80 3.39 17.64
C THR A 111 1.57 2.66 18.17
N GLU A 112 1.25 2.79 19.46
CA GLU A 112 0.07 2.18 20.05
C GLU A 112 -1.23 2.88 19.61
N GLU A 113 -1.22 4.21 19.52
CA GLU A 113 -2.33 4.98 19.00
C GLU A 113 -2.65 4.58 17.54
N PHE A 114 -1.63 4.55 16.68
CA PHE A 114 -1.80 4.12 15.30
C PHE A 114 -2.26 2.65 15.21
N ALA A 115 -1.66 1.76 16.00
CA ALA A 115 -2.06 0.36 16.06
C ALA A 115 -3.53 0.20 16.47
N ASN A 116 -4.01 1.00 17.42
CA ASN A 116 -5.39 1.01 17.86
C ASN A 116 -6.35 1.51 16.78
N ALA A 117 -5.95 2.51 15.99
CA ALA A 117 -6.75 3.00 14.86
C ALA A 117 -6.95 1.94 13.76
N ILE A 118 -5.99 1.03 13.59
CA ILE A 118 -6.06 -0.08 12.62
C ILE A 118 -6.28 -1.46 13.25
N LYS A 119 -6.79 -1.52 14.50
CA LYS A 119 -6.93 -2.78 15.28
C LYS A 119 -7.86 -3.82 14.65
N ASN A 120 -8.71 -3.39 13.73
CA ASN A 120 -9.59 -4.28 12.97
C ASN A 120 -8.83 -5.13 11.93
N LEU A 121 -7.55 -4.84 11.68
CA LEU A 121 -6.70 -5.56 10.73
C LEU A 121 -5.93 -6.69 11.41
N GLN A 122 -5.66 -7.76 10.66
CA GLN A 122 -4.73 -8.79 11.13
C GLN A 122 -3.30 -8.24 11.18
N PHE A 123 -2.54 -8.63 12.21
CA PHE A 123 -1.16 -8.17 12.42
C PHE A 123 -1.02 -6.64 12.54
N TYR A 124 -2.06 -5.97 13.05
CA TYR A 124 -2.10 -4.51 13.16
C TYR A 124 -0.90 -3.93 13.94
N SER A 125 -0.46 -4.58 15.03
CA SER A 125 0.69 -4.12 15.82
C SER A 125 2.01 -4.18 15.04
N THR A 126 2.21 -5.24 14.24
CA THR A 126 3.38 -5.35 13.37
C THR A 126 3.32 -4.36 12.21
N LYS A 127 2.14 -4.18 11.59
CA LYS A 127 1.92 -3.19 10.53
C LYS A 127 2.21 -1.77 11.04
N ALA A 128 1.73 -1.44 12.23
CA ALA A 128 1.96 -0.15 12.87
C ALA A 128 3.44 0.17 13.03
N LYS A 129 4.20 -0.75 13.65
CA LYS A 129 5.65 -0.62 13.80
C LYS A 129 6.36 -0.44 12.45
N GLN A 130 5.98 -1.23 11.46
CA GLN A 130 6.61 -1.17 10.13
C GLN A 130 6.31 0.13 9.38
N ILE A 131 5.08 0.65 9.49
CA ILE A 131 4.68 1.92 8.87
C ILE A 131 5.41 3.09 9.53
N GLN A 132 5.52 3.10 10.85
CA GLN A 132 6.30 4.12 11.56
C GLN A 132 7.78 4.10 11.15
N THR A 133 8.41 2.91 11.13
CA THR A 133 9.80 2.77 10.63
C THR A 133 9.93 3.20 9.18
N ALA A 134 8.97 2.85 8.32
CA ALA A 134 8.96 3.29 6.93
C ALA A 134 8.86 4.82 6.82
N ALA A 135 8.01 5.46 7.62
CA ALA A 135 7.89 6.92 7.68
C ALA A 135 9.21 7.58 8.11
N GLN A 136 9.88 7.04 9.13
CA GLN A 136 11.19 7.51 9.58
C GLN A 136 12.26 7.37 8.49
N GLN A 137 12.27 6.26 7.75
CA GLN A 137 13.19 6.06 6.62
C GLN A 137 12.90 7.01 5.47
N ILE A 138 11.63 7.22 5.11
CA ILE A 138 11.25 8.19 4.06
C ILE A 138 11.63 9.61 4.47
N GLN A 139 11.42 9.98 5.74
CA GLN A 139 11.79 11.28 6.26
C GLN A 139 13.30 11.53 6.18
N THR A 140 14.11 10.56 6.61
CA THR A 140 15.55 10.72 6.77
C THR A 140 16.35 10.44 5.49
N LEU A 141 16.01 9.38 4.76
CA LEU A 141 16.75 8.92 3.58
C LEU A 141 16.24 9.56 2.29
N HIS A 142 14.98 10.01 2.27
CA HIS A 142 14.32 10.52 1.07
C HIS A 142 13.71 11.91 1.26
N GLN A 143 14.12 12.66 2.30
CA GLN A 143 13.69 14.04 2.55
C GLN A 143 12.15 14.20 2.57
N SER A 144 11.46 13.23 3.17
CA SER A 144 9.99 13.13 3.24
C SER A 144 9.29 12.94 1.89
N GLN A 145 10.02 12.57 0.84
CA GLN A 145 9.46 12.25 -0.47
C GLN A 145 9.32 10.73 -0.62
N VAL A 146 8.16 10.25 -1.06
CA VAL A 146 7.99 8.82 -1.31
C VAL A 146 8.82 8.43 -2.54
N PRO A 147 9.67 7.38 -2.48
CA PRO A 147 10.44 6.95 -3.64
C PRO A 147 9.55 6.46 -4.79
N GLU A 148 9.99 6.66 -6.03
CA GLU A 148 9.25 6.23 -7.24
C GLU A 148 9.83 4.96 -7.86
N THR A 149 11.09 4.64 -7.57
CA THR A 149 11.76 3.50 -8.19
C THR A 149 11.58 2.23 -7.36
N GLU A 150 11.43 1.08 -8.02
CA GLU A 150 11.38 -0.23 -7.33
C GLU A 150 12.61 -0.42 -6.42
N GLU A 151 13.80 -0.01 -6.88
CA GLU A 151 15.08 -0.18 -6.17
C GLU A 151 15.13 0.60 -4.86
N GLU A 152 14.61 1.82 -4.82
CA GLU A 152 14.53 2.62 -3.60
C GLU A 152 13.41 2.16 -2.69
N LEU A 153 12.25 1.81 -3.26
CA LEU A 153 11.12 1.26 -2.51
C LEU A 153 11.51 -0.01 -1.75
N LEU A 154 12.34 -0.88 -2.34
CA LEU A 154 12.87 -2.08 -1.70
C LEU A 154 13.73 -1.82 -0.46
N LYS A 155 14.23 -0.60 -0.27
CA LYS A 155 15.01 -0.20 0.93
C LYS A 155 14.11 0.18 2.11
N ILE A 156 12.82 0.39 1.86
CA ILE A 156 11.85 0.81 2.88
C ILE A 156 11.29 -0.41 3.63
N MET A 157 11.21 -0.30 4.95
CA MET A 157 10.75 -1.34 5.86
C MET A 157 9.38 -1.88 5.44
N GLY A 158 9.32 -3.19 5.26
CA GLY A 158 8.08 -3.89 4.96
C GLY A 158 7.61 -3.77 3.51
N ILE A 159 8.42 -3.20 2.61
CA ILE A 159 8.20 -3.24 1.17
C ILE A 159 9.03 -4.38 0.58
N GLY A 160 8.34 -5.37 -0.02
CA GLY A 160 8.98 -6.46 -0.76
C GLY A 160 8.81 -6.30 -2.28
N PRO A 161 9.40 -7.17 -3.11
CA PRO A 161 9.46 -7.01 -4.56
C PRO A 161 8.12 -6.78 -5.25
N VAL A 162 7.08 -7.53 -4.86
CA VAL A 162 5.74 -7.39 -5.42
C VAL A 162 5.12 -6.04 -5.06
N LEU A 163 5.34 -5.58 -3.82
CA LEU A 163 4.80 -4.31 -3.35
C LEU A 163 5.59 -3.12 -3.94
N ALA A 164 6.89 -3.27 -4.14
CA ALA A 164 7.74 -2.30 -4.82
C ALA A 164 7.32 -2.12 -6.29
N ASP A 165 7.14 -3.22 -7.03
CA ASP A 165 6.66 -3.21 -8.42
C ASP A 165 5.29 -2.54 -8.56
N LEU A 166 4.37 -2.85 -7.64
CA LEU A 166 3.09 -2.15 -7.58
C LEU A 166 3.25 -0.65 -7.31
N LEU A 167 3.95 -0.26 -6.24
CA LEU A 167 4.04 1.14 -5.82
C LEU A 167 4.80 2.00 -6.85
N ALA A 168 5.85 1.45 -7.46
CA ALA A 168 6.57 2.10 -8.55
C ALA A 168 5.67 2.38 -9.76
N PHE A 169 4.58 1.61 -9.92
CA PHE A 169 3.61 1.80 -10.99
C PHE A 169 2.46 2.75 -10.60
N VAL A 170 1.79 2.53 -9.46
CA VAL A 170 0.56 3.27 -9.12
C VAL A 170 0.79 4.56 -8.34
N ASN A 171 2.02 4.79 -7.87
CA ASN A 171 2.32 5.82 -6.88
C ASN A 171 3.38 6.84 -7.33
N THR A 172 3.52 7.05 -8.64
CA THR A 172 4.38 8.11 -9.21
C THR A 172 3.66 9.46 -9.20
N ARG A 173 4.42 10.56 -9.18
CA ARG A 173 3.85 11.92 -9.27
C ARG A 173 3.05 12.12 -10.54
N GLU A 174 3.48 11.52 -11.65
CA GLU A 174 2.75 11.56 -12.92
C GLU A 174 1.36 10.94 -12.80
N ILE A 175 1.25 9.74 -12.21
CA ILE A 175 -0.04 9.05 -12.03
C ILE A 175 -0.97 9.86 -11.11
N HIS A 176 -0.44 10.43 -10.03
CA HIS A 176 -1.23 11.31 -9.15
C HIS A 176 -1.70 12.57 -9.89
N THR A 177 -0.81 13.26 -10.62
CA THR A 177 -1.16 14.48 -11.36
C THR A 177 -2.24 14.22 -12.41
N ASN A 178 -2.10 13.14 -13.18
CA ASN A 178 -3.08 12.75 -14.20
C ASN A 178 -4.42 12.29 -13.60
N GLY A 179 -4.41 11.70 -12.40
CA GLY A 179 -5.62 11.27 -11.68
C GLY A 179 -6.38 12.40 -11.00
N PHE A 180 -5.68 13.41 -10.46
CA PHE A 180 -6.31 14.56 -9.81
C PHE A 180 -6.99 15.51 -10.81
N HIS A 181 -6.42 15.70 -12.00
CA HIS A 181 -7.00 16.55 -13.05
C HIS A 181 -8.10 15.89 -13.88
N ALA A 182 -8.38 14.59 -13.70
CA ALA A 182 -9.44 13.90 -14.43
C ALA A 182 -10.85 14.08 -13.84
N THR A 183 -10.99 14.88 -12.77
CA THR A 183 -12.29 15.15 -12.11
C THR A 183 -12.67 16.62 -12.00
N ASP A 184 -12.03 17.50 -12.77
CA ASP A 184 -12.47 18.90 -12.95
C ASP A 184 -13.10 19.11 -14.33
#